data_AF-A0A1H6YIE0-F1
#
_entry.id   AF-A0A1H6YIE0-F1
#
_cell.length_a   1.000
_cell.length_b   1.000
_cell.length_c   1.000
_cell.angle_alpha   90.00
_cell.angle_beta   90.00
_cell.angle_gamma   90.00
#
_symmetry.space_group_name_H-M   'P 1'
#
loop_
_entity.id
_entity.type
_entity.pdbx_description
1 polymer ?
#
loop_
_entity_poly.entity_id
_entity_poly.type
_entity_poly.pdbx_seq_one_letter_code
_entity_poly.pdbx_strand_id
1 'polypeptide(L)'
;MIVETVDTVAQGALRTVSKVSTYATYGRQYEAPLNPTEVLSVDPRSITTIPVDKPRPPLPVISGVKGGQWDLNTREVADDVVYKSFVERYEREKPWEETAYHSFMLDRLENTSGEWKQYQQVADIRQRYNRLDQLYRTIEQDGYRPQHEISEEQFVDFSNKSRGFEFTLPPEFREVSVYVSRDGGFMWAAGMHRLCIAQLVGVDAIPVRIRLRHEQWQQHRDAVYAGNRDPSGHPDLRQRD
;
A
#
# COMPACT_ATOMS: atom_id res chain seq x y z
N MET A 1 -24.42 12.10 9.77
CA MET A 1 -24.44 12.23 11.25
C MET A 1 -24.41 10.91 12.00
N ILE A 2 -25.47 10.06 12.05
CA ILE A 2 -25.42 8.82 12.87
C ILE A 2 -24.39 7.80 12.33
N VAL A 3 -24.30 7.60 11.01
CA VAL A 3 -23.35 6.66 10.38
C VAL A 3 -21.89 7.10 10.55
N GLU A 4 -21.58 8.38 10.29
CA GLU A 4 -20.23 8.95 10.50
C GLU A 4 -19.75 8.81 11.95
N THR A 5 -20.67 8.88 12.91
CA THR A 5 -20.33 8.72 14.33
C THR A 5 -19.96 7.27 14.64
N VAL A 6 -20.67 6.31 14.05
CA VAL A 6 -20.39 4.87 14.21
C VAL A 6 -19.07 4.49 13.54
N ASP A 7 -18.79 4.99 12.33
CA ASP A 7 -17.53 4.73 11.63
C ASP A 7 -16.33 5.31 12.37
N THR A 8 -16.45 6.53 12.91
CA THR A 8 -15.38 7.14 13.71
C THR A 8 -15.06 6.29 14.95
N VAL A 9 -16.08 5.78 15.64
CA VAL A 9 -15.90 4.90 16.80
C VAL A 9 -15.27 3.55 16.38
N ALA A 10 -15.74 2.95 15.29
CA ALA A 10 -15.19 1.70 14.75
C ALA A 10 -13.71 1.85 14.35
N GLN A 11 -13.36 2.93 13.65
CA GLN A 11 -11.98 3.25 13.30
C GLN A 11 -11.12 3.44 14.55
N GLY A 12 -11.60 4.15 15.57
CA GLY A 12 -10.90 4.32 16.86
C GLY A 12 -10.63 2.98 17.56
N ALA A 13 -11.63 2.09 17.59
CA ALA A 13 -11.48 0.74 18.12
C ALA A 13 -10.45 -0.08 17.33
N LEU A 14 -10.51 -0.05 16.00
CA LEU A 14 -9.57 -0.76 15.12
C LEU A 14 -8.13 -0.27 15.28
N ARG A 15 -7.90 1.06 15.39
CA ARG A 15 -6.57 1.62 15.68
C ARG A 15 -6.04 1.08 17.02
N THR A 16 -6.89 1.05 18.05
CA THR A 16 -6.51 0.58 19.38
C THR A 16 -6.17 -0.91 19.38
N VAL A 17 -7.05 -1.75 18.81
CA VAL A 17 -6.83 -3.20 18.69
C VAL A 17 -5.54 -3.48 17.91
N SER A 18 -5.30 -2.75 16.82
CA SER A 18 -4.09 -2.92 16.00
C SER A 18 -2.82 -2.60 16.78
N LYS A 19 -2.80 -1.49 17.54
CA LYS A 19 -1.66 -1.10 18.39
C LYS A 19 -1.40 -2.13 19.48
N VAL A 20 -2.44 -2.54 20.20
CA VAL A 20 -2.33 -3.51 21.30
C VAL A 20 -1.88 -4.88 20.80
N SER A 21 -2.46 -5.38 19.70
CA SER A 21 -2.09 -6.68 19.14
C SER A 21 -0.66 -6.67 18.60
N THR A 22 -0.27 -5.63 17.86
CA THR A 22 1.10 -5.46 17.36
C THR A 22 2.12 -5.40 18.51
N TYR A 23 1.82 -4.64 19.56
CA TYR A 23 2.68 -4.54 20.73
C TYR A 23 2.80 -5.88 21.47
N ALA A 24 1.68 -6.57 21.69
CA ALA A 24 1.66 -7.85 22.39
C ALA A 24 2.43 -8.95 21.64
N THR A 25 2.33 -8.99 20.30
CA THR A 25 2.97 -10.01 19.47
C THR A 25 4.44 -9.71 19.16
N TYR A 26 4.76 -8.46 18.82
CA TYR A 26 6.09 -8.08 18.35
C TYR A 26 6.78 -7.03 19.22
N GLY A 27 6.03 -6.03 19.71
CA GLY A 27 6.62 -4.83 20.33
C GLY A 27 7.42 -5.06 21.60
N ARG A 28 7.15 -6.13 22.37
CA ARG A 28 7.86 -6.42 23.64
C ARG A 28 9.36 -6.74 23.47
N GLN A 29 9.80 -7.06 22.26
CA GLN A 29 11.17 -7.49 21.98
C GLN A 29 12.08 -6.35 21.49
N TYR A 30 11.52 -5.16 21.26
CA TYR A 30 12.21 -4.07 20.57
C TYR A 30 12.10 -2.77 21.35
N GLU A 31 13.16 -1.97 21.34
CA GLU A 31 13.18 -0.65 21.98
C GLU A 31 12.48 0.40 21.12
N ALA A 32 12.72 0.39 19.80
CA ALA A 32 12.07 1.32 18.89
C ALA A 32 10.62 0.89 18.66
N PRO A 33 9.64 1.77 18.94
CA PRO A 33 8.24 1.40 18.92
C PRO A 33 7.78 0.96 17.51
N LEU A 34 6.83 0.02 17.51
CA LEU A 34 6.08 -0.41 16.33
C LEU A 34 4.72 0.29 16.33
N ASN A 35 4.48 1.15 15.35
CA ASN A 35 3.20 1.84 15.20
C ASN A 35 2.46 1.35 13.94
N PRO A 36 1.45 0.46 14.05
CA PRO A 36 0.72 -0.11 12.91
C PRO A 36 -0.12 0.90 12.13
N THR A 37 -0.37 2.07 12.72
CA THR A 37 -1.18 3.17 12.15
C THR A 37 -0.32 4.32 11.65
N GLU A 38 1.00 4.20 11.76
CA GLU A 38 1.92 5.23 11.27
C GLU A 38 1.98 5.22 9.75
N VAL A 39 2.00 6.43 9.21
CA VAL A 39 2.15 6.70 7.78
C VAL A 39 3.44 7.49 7.61
N LEU A 40 4.31 7.03 6.71
CA LEU A 40 5.56 7.68 6.36
C LEU A 40 5.42 8.39 5.02
N SER A 41 6.11 9.52 4.85
CA SER A 41 6.26 10.16 3.54
C SER A 41 7.46 9.55 2.84
N VAL A 42 7.26 8.94 1.67
CA VAL A 42 8.30 8.21 0.93
C VAL A 42 8.25 8.58 -0.55
N ASP A 43 9.41 8.78 -1.17
CA ASP A 43 9.51 8.94 -2.63
C ASP A 43 9.04 7.65 -3.32
N PRO A 44 7.96 7.69 -4.13
CA PRO A 44 7.44 6.49 -4.78
C PRO A 44 8.48 5.79 -5.68
N ARG A 45 9.47 6.52 -6.20
CA ARG A 45 10.53 5.97 -7.06
C ARG A 45 11.53 5.12 -6.29
N SER A 46 11.60 5.24 -4.95
CA SER A 46 12.43 4.37 -4.12
C SER A 46 11.83 2.97 -3.93
N ILE A 47 10.57 2.76 -4.31
CA ILE A 47 9.86 1.48 -4.16
C ILE A 47 9.92 0.74 -5.50
N THR A 48 11.05 0.10 -5.78
CA THR A 48 11.29 -0.57 -7.07
C THR A 48 11.02 -2.07 -7.03
N THR A 49 11.01 -2.69 -5.84
CA THR A 49 10.96 -4.16 -5.73
C THR A 49 9.65 -4.68 -5.13
N ILE A 50 9.31 -5.91 -5.50
CA ILE A 50 8.19 -6.69 -4.98
C ILE A 50 8.76 -8.03 -4.51
N PRO A 51 8.62 -8.40 -3.23
CA PRO A 51 9.07 -9.71 -2.78
C PRO A 51 8.15 -10.80 -3.34
N VAL A 52 8.76 -11.90 -3.77
CA VAL A 52 8.03 -13.07 -4.28
C VAL A 52 7.28 -13.75 -3.13
N ASP A 53 7.94 -13.96 -1.99
CA ASP A 53 7.28 -14.35 -0.74
C ASP A 53 6.72 -13.10 -0.04
N LYS A 54 5.42 -13.08 0.19
CA LYS A 54 4.73 -11.94 0.81
C LYS A 54 4.27 -12.34 2.21
N PRO A 55 5.17 -12.29 3.20
CA PRO A 55 4.80 -12.64 4.55
C PRO A 55 3.65 -11.76 5.04
N ARG A 56 2.75 -12.37 5.81
CA ARG A 56 1.66 -11.67 6.46
C ARG A 56 1.78 -11.84 7.97
N PRO A 57 1.57 -10.78 8.75
CA PRO A 57 1.39 -10.94 10.19
C PRO A 57 0.16 -11.81 10.49
N PRO A 58 0.14 -12.55 11.60
CA PRO A 58 -1.02 -13.33 12.00
C PRO A 58 -2.19 -12.40 12.35
N LEU A 59 -3.41 -12.74 11.95
CA LEU A 59 -4.59 -11.97 12.39
C LEU A 59 -4.73 -12.05 13.93
N PRO A 60 -5.12 -10.95 14.62
CA PRO A 60 -5.57 -9.65 14.09
C PRO A 60 -4.44 -8.62 13.90
N VAL A 61 -3.17 -9.05 13.93
CA VAL A 61 -2.03 -8.16 13.77
C VAL A 61 -1.91 -7.74 12.30
N ILE A 62 -1.70 -6.45 12.07
CA ILE A 62 -1.67 -5.86 10.71
C ILE A 62 -0.30 -5.27 10.34
N SER A 63 0.60 -5.18 11.32
CA SER A 63 1.99 -4.81 11.11
C SER A 63 2.91 -5.56 12.08
N GLY A 64 4.18 -5.73 11.75
CA GLY A 64 5.09 -6.45 12.64
C GLY A 64 6.51 -6.57 12.12
N VAL A 65 7.23 -7.52 12.71
CA VAL A 65 8.63 -7.81 12.39
C VAL A 65 8.77 -9.28 12.04
N LYS A 66 9.51 -9.58 10.96
CA LYS A 66 9.77 -10.97 10.55
C LYS A 66 11.20 -11.10 10.01
N GLY A 67 11.99 -12.00 10.56
CA GLY A 67 13.27 -12.41 9.99
C GLY A 67 13.13 -13.35 8.79
N GLY A 68 14.24 -13.87 8.30
CA GLY A 68 14.29 -14.83 7.20
C GLY A 68 14.92 -14.25 5.94
N GLN A 69 14.50 -14.75 4.78
CA GLN A 69 15.06 -14.36 3.47
C GLN A 69 13.99 -13.86 2.49
N TRP A 70 12.83 -13.45 3.01
CA TRP A 70 11.68 -13.01 2.21
C TRP A 70 11.98 -11.75 1.38
N ASP A 71 12.97 -10.97 1.80
CA ASP A 71 13.44 -9.75 1.14
C ASP A 71 14.47 -9.98 0.03
N LEU A 72 15.01 -11.21 -0.12
CA LEU A 72 16.05 -11.49 -1.12
C LEU A 72 15.51 -11.90 -2.48
N ASN A 73 14.43 -12.68 -2.52
CA ASN A 73 13.83 -13.13 -3.77
C ASN A 73 12.77 -12.13 -4.21
N THR A 74 13.16 -11.24 -5.13
CA THR A 74 12.34 -10.10 -5.56
C THR A 74 12.15 -10.08 -7.07
N ARG A 75 11.15 -9.33 -7.49
CA ARG A 75 10.95 -8.90 -8.87
C ARG A 75 10.80 -7.39 -8.92
N GLU A 76 11.08 -6.79 -10.05
CA GLU A 76 10.91 -5.35 -10.25
C GLU A 76 9.42 -4.99 -10.37
N VAL A 77 9.05 -3.82 -9.84
CA VAL A 77 7.75 -3.17 -10.06
C VAL A 77 7.60 -2.87 -11.55
N ALA A 78 8.67 -2.43 -12.20
CA ALA A 78 8.70 -2.16 -13.64
C ALA A 78 8.34 -3.39 -14.50
N ASP A 79 8.52 -4.60 -13.94
CA ASP A 79 8.18 -5.84 -14.62
C ASP A 79 6.72 -6.28 -14.45
N ASP A 80 5.99 -5.67 -13.54
CA ASP A 80 4.59 -5.98 -13.26
C ASP A 80 3.67 -5.61 -14.44
N VAL A 81 2.66 -6.44 -14.69
CA VAL A 81 1.67 -6.20 -15.75
C VAL A 81 0.98 -4.86 -15.58
N VAL A 82 0.72 -4.42 -14.34
CA VAL A 82 0.08 -3.13 -14.06
C VAL A 82 1.00 -1.99 -14.51
N TYR A 83 2.27 -2.02 -14.09
CA TYR A 83 3.22 -0.96 -14.42
C TYR A 83 3.42 -0.85 -15.94
N LYS A 84 3.70 -1.98 -16.60
CA LYS A 84 3.89 -2.05 -18.06
C LYS A 84 2.70 -1.47 -18.82
N SER A 85 1.49 -1.80 -18.37
CA SER A 85 0.28 -1.34 -19.03
C SER A 85 -0.02 0.13 -18.77
N PHE A 86 0.39 0.67 -17.62
CA PHE A 86 0.26 2.10 -17.36
C PHE A 86 1.25 2.91 -18.20
N VAL A 87 2.49 2.42 -18.39
CA VAL A 87 3.43 2.99 -19.37
C VAL A 87 2.82 2.98 -20.78
N GLU A 88 2.25 1.84 -21.19
CA GLU A 88 1.56 1.75 -22.49
C GLU A 88 0.40 2.72 -22.63
N ARG A 89 -0.43 2.85 -21.58
CA ARG A 89 -1.62 3.69 -21.59
C ARG A 89 -1.29 5.18 -21.56
N TYR A 90 -0.37 5.60 -20.71
CA TYR A 90 -0.16 7.01 -20.35
C TYR A 90 1.07 7.63 -21.02
N GLU A 91 2.18 6.90 -21.19
CA GLU A 91 3.37 7.42 -21.89
C GLU A 91 3.33 7.15 -23.40
N ARG A 92 2.73 6.02 -23.81
CA ARG A 92 2.64 5.61 -25.23
C ARG A 92 1.26 5.81 -25.84
N GLU A 93 0.33 6.38 -25.08
CA GLU A 93 -1.03 6.74 -25.50
C GLU A 93 -1.85 5.59 -26.12
N LYS A 94 -1.53 4.33 -25.79
CA LYS A 94 -2.30 3.19 -26.30
C LYS A 94 -3.71 3.18 -25.70
N PRO A 95 -4.75 2.79 -26.46
CA PRO A 95 -6.05 2.47 -25.88
C PRO A 95 -5.91 1.26 -24.95
N TRP A 96 -6.74 1.20 -23.91
CA TRP A 96 -6.69 0.12 -22.92
C TRP A 96 -6.77 -1.27 -23.56
N GLU A 97 -7.60 -1.41 -24.58
CA GLU A 97 -7.83 -2.65 -25.33
C GLU A 97 -6.55 -3.25 -25.95
N GLU A 98 -5.53 -2.42 -26.20
CA GLU A 98 -4.24 -2.82 -26.75
C GLU A 98 -3.14 -3.00 -25.69
N THR A 99 -3.45 -2.74 -24.42
CA THR A 99 -2.49 -2.89 -23.30
C THR A 99 -2.43 -4.33 -22.79
N ALA A 100 -1.30 -4.71 -22.21
CA ALA A 100 -1.16 -6.02 -21.55
C ALA A 100 -2.20 -6.23 -20.41
N TYR A 101 -2.69 -5.14 -19.81
CA TYR A 101 -3.71 -5.18 -18.76
C TYR A 101 -5.05 -5.66 -19.29
N HIS A 102 -5.43 -5.31 -20.52
CA HIS A 102 -6.68 -5.78 -21.10
C HIS A 102 -6.66 -7.29 -21.34
N SER A 103 -5.58 -7.81 -21.91
CA SER A 103 -5.39 -9.27 -22.03
C SER A 103 -5.43 -9.97 -20.66
N PHE A 104 -4.79 -9.38 -19.65
CA PHE A 104 -4.85 -9.88 -18.27
C PHE A 104 -6.27 -9.87 -17.68
N MET A 105 -7.06 -8.82 -17.95
CA MET A 105 -8.44 -8.73 -17.48
C MET A 105 -9.38 -9.71 -18.18
N LEU A 106 -9.18 -9.97 -19.49
CA LEU A 106 -9.96 -10.95 -20.25
C LEU A 106 -9.70 -12.38 -19.76
N ASP A 107 -8.44 -12.75 -19.52
CA ASP A 107 -8.10 -14.06 -18.94
C ASP A 107 -8.81 -14.29 -17.58
N ARG A 108 -8.91 -13.23 -16.75
CA ARG A 108 -9.62 -13.28 -15.46
C ARG A 108 -11.13 -13.35 -15.61
N LEU A 109 -11.69 -12.74 -16.65
CA LEU A 109 -13.11 -12.82 -16.97
C LEU A 109 -13.48 -14.26 -17.34
N GLU A 110 -12.70 -14.90 -18.22
CA GLU A 110 -12.94 -16.27 -18.69
C GLU A 110 -12.72 -17.32 -17.60
N ASN A 111 -11.69 -17.17 -16.77
CA ASN A 111 -11.31 -18.16 -15.74
C ASN A 111 -11.90 -17.85 -14.35
N THR A 112 -13.16 -17.40 -14.31
CA THR A 112 -13.83 -16.81 -13.14
C THR A 112 -13.56 -17.59 -11.83
N SER A 113 -12.68 -17.06 -10.97
CA SER A 113 -12.46 -17.58 -9.62
C SER A 113 -12.12 -16.47 -8.62
N GLY A 114 -12.57 -16.63 -7.37
CA GLY A 114 -12.24 -15.72 -6.27
C GLY A 114 -12.81 -14.29 -6.38
N GLU A 115 -11.98 -13.29 -6.09
CA GLU A 115 -12.32 -11.85 -5.99
C GLU A 115 -12.75 -11.20 -7.32
N TRP A 116 -12.62 -11.92 -8.44
CA TRP A 116 -12.88 -11.42 -9.81
C TRP A 116 -14.30 -11.67 -10.31
N LYS A 117 -15.18 -12.29 -9.51
CA LYS A 117 -16.59 -12.60 -9.87
C LYS A 117 -17.45 -11.40 -10.29
N GLN A 118 -17.01 -10.18 -9.97
CA GLN A 118 -17.72 -8.95 -10.32
C GLN A 118 -17.53 -8.52 -11.78
N TYR A 119 -16.51 -9.04 -12.45
CA TYR A 119 -16.36 -8.87 -13.88
C TYR A 119 -17.11 -10.03 -14.52
N GLN A 120 -18.32 -9.74 -14.98
CA GLN A 120 -19.19 -10.71 -15.66
C GLN A 120 -19.27 -10.42 -17.16
N GLN A 121 -18.91 -9.21 -17.54
CA GLN A 121 -18.96 -8.71 -18.91
C GLN A 121 -17.84 -7.69 -19.17
N VAL A 122 -17.52 -7.50 -20.45
CA VAL A 122 -16.52 -6.53 -20.92
C VAL A 122 -16.85 -5.09 -20.46
N ALA A 123 -18.14 -4.76 -20.27
CA ALA A 123 -18.55 -3.46 -19.76
C ALA A 123 -18.01 -3.17 -18.34
N ASP A 124 -17.88 -4.19 -17.48
CA ASP A 124 -17.36 -4.04 -16.12
C ASP A 124 -15.84 -3.71 -16.16
N ILE A 125 -15.14 -4.31 -17.13
CA ILE A 125 -13.73 -4.03 -17.40
C ILE A 125 -13.56 -2.57 -17.88
N ARG A 126 -14.44 -2.09 -18.76
CA ARG A 126 -14.43 -0.68 -19.20
C ARG A 126 -14.69 0.30 -18.05
N GLN A 127 -15.59 -0.02 -17.12
CA GLN A 127 -15.81 0.81 -15.94
C GLN A 127 -14.54 0.91 -15.09
N ARG A 128 -13.79 -0.19 -14.97
CA ARG A 128 -12.49 -0.20 -14.29
C ARG A 128 -11.48 0.72 -14.98
N TYR A 129 -11.43 0.73 -16.31
CA TYR A 129 -10.56 1.65 -17.08
C TYR A 129 -10.89 3.10 -16.81
N ASN A 130 -12.17 3.47 -16.80
CA ASN A 130 -12.58 4.83 -16.46
C ASN A 130 -12.13 5.25 -15.06
N ARG A 131 -12.19 4.33 -14.08
CA ARG A 131 -11.69 4.57 -12.71
C ARG A 131 -10.16 4.74 -12.68
N LEU A 132 -9.43 3.96 -13.46
CA LEU A 132 -7.96 4.08 -13.57
C LEU A 132 -7.56 5.41 -14.21
N ASP A 133 -8.20 5.78 -15.33
CA ASP A 133 -7.96 7.06 -16.01
C ASP A 133 -8.34 8.26 -15.10
N GLN A 134 -9.43 8.15 -14.33
CA GLN A 134 -9.82 9.17 -13.35
C GLN A 134 -8.76 9.32 -12.25
N LEU A 135 -8.27 8.21 -11.69
CA LEU A 135 -7.22 8.24 -10.67
C LEU A 135 -5.92 8.86 -11.22
N TYR A 136 -5.52 8.49 -12.44
CA TYR A 136 -4.34 9.04 -13.10
C TYR A 136 -4.46 10.56 -13.25
N ARG A 137 -5.56 11.04 -13.85
CA ARG A 137 -5.78 12.49 -14.04
C ARG A 137 -5.80 13.26 -12.73
N THR A 138 -6.41 12.68 -11.70
CA THR A 138 -6.47 13.32 -10.37
C THR A 138 -5.07 13.49 -9.79
N ILE A 139 -4.23 12.44 -9.83
CA ILE A 139 -2.86 12.52 -9.30
C ILE A 139 -1.97 13.40 -10.19
N GLU A 140 -2.16 13.40 -11.51
CA GLU A 140 -1.44 14.25 -12.45
C GLU A 140 -1.74 15.74 -12.24
N GLN A 141 -3.01 16.10 -11.98
CA GLN A 141 -3.44 17.49 -11.84
C GLN A 141 -3.23 18.05 -10.43
N ASP A 142 -3.58 17.26 -9.41
CA ASP A 142 -3.63 17.73 -8.01
C ASP A 142 -2.47 17.19 -7.16
N GLY A 143 -1.64 16.31 -7.71
CA GLY A 143 -0.66 15.54 -6.94
C GLY A 143 -1.31 14.40 -6.14
N TYR A 144 -0.50 13.69 -5.35
CA TYR A 144 -1.02 12.62 -4.50
C TYR A 144 -1.65 13.19 -3.23
N ARG A 145 -2.93 12.89 -2.99
CA ARG A 145 -3.62 13.23 -1.75
C ARG A 145 -3.69 12.05 -0.77
N PRO A 146 -3.33 12.24 0.51
CA PRO A 146 -3.51 11.22 1.55
C PRO A 146 -4.98 10.79 1.66
N GLN A 147 -5.19 9.50 1.92
CA GLN A 147 -6.53 8.89 1.92
C GLN A 147 -7.43 9.43 3.03
N HIS A 148 -6.87 9.98 4.11
CA HIS A 148 -7.64 10.62 5.17
C HIS A 148 -8.24 11.97 4.74
N GLU A 149 -7.77 12.57 3.65
CA GLU A 149 -8.28 13.85 3.11
C GLU A 149 -9.27 13.67 1.94
N ILE A 150 -9.49 12.43 1.50
CA ILE A 150 -10.34 12.10 0.36
C ILE A 150 -11.72 11.69 0.89
N SER A 151 -12.77 12.38 0.41
CA SER A 151 -14.16 12.05 0.75
C SER A 151 -14.61 10.74 0.09
N GLU A 152 -15.75 10.19 0.53
CA GLU A 152 -16.31 8.97 -0.07
C GLU A 152 -16.64 9.15 -1.56
N GLU A 153 -17.09 10.33 -1.97
CA GLU A 153 -17.40 10.62 -3.37
C GLU A 153 -16.16 10.72 -4.25
N GLN A 154 -15.05 11.20 -3.69
CA GLN A 154 -13.77 11.36 -4.39
C GLN A 154 -12.97 10.05 -4.41
N PHE A 155 -13.31 9.11 -3.54
CA PHE A 155 -12.56 7.87 -3.39
C PHE A 155 -12.79 6.91 -4.57
N VAL A 156 -11.70 6.61 -5.28
CA VAL A 156 -11.71 5.66 -6.40
C VAL A 156 -11.53 4.24 -5.86
N ASP A 157 -12.65 3.57 -5.62
CA ASP A 157 -12.67 2.19 -5.13
C ASP A 157 -12.47 1.16 -6.25
N PHE A 158 -11.46 0.29 -6.07
CA PHE A 158 -11.18 -0.87 -6.93
C PHE A 158 -11.50 -2.21 -6.25
N SER A 159 -11.92 -2.18 -4.99
CA SER A 159 -12.33 -3.33 -4.19
C SER A 159 -13.70 -3.85 -4.61
N ASN A 160 -13.96 -5.10 -4.20
CA ASN A 160 -15.21 -5.82 -4.45
C ASN A 160 -16.18 -5.78 -3.26
N LYS A 161 -15.85 -5.00 -2.22
CA LYS A 161 -16.68 -4.91 -1.02
C LYS A 161 -17.76 -3.86 -1.24
N SER A 162 -18.88 -3.98 -0.55
CA SER A 162 -19.94 -2.96 -0.59
C SER A 162 -19.33 -1.59 -0.30
N ARG A 163 -19.60 -0.62 -1.19
CA ARG A 163 -19.27 0.81 -0.99
C ARG A 163 -19.59 1.16 0.47
N GLY A 164 -18.58 1.62 1.21
CA GLY A 164 -18.67 1.92 2.64
C GLY A 164 -17.83 1.02 3.55
N PHE A 165 -17.57 -0.26 3.22
CA PHE A 165 -16.75 -1.11 4.12
C PHE A 165 -15.33 -0.56 4.27
N GLU A 166 -14.73 -0.02 3.21
CA GLU A 166 -13.39 0.59 3.30
C GLU A 166 -13.37 1.85 4.18
N PHE A 167 -14.50 2.55 4.33
CA PHE A 167 -14.65 3.68 5.24
C PHE A 167 -14.84 3.27 6.71
N THR A 168 -15.23 2.01 6.97
CA THR A 168 -15.16 1.46 8.34
C THR A 168 -13.72 1.20 8.80
N LEU A 169 -12.78 1.08 7.86
CA LEU A 169 -11.36 0.94 8.16
C LEU A 169 -10.74 2.32 8.42
N PRO A 170 -9.77 2.42 9.34
CA PRO A 170 -8.97 3.62 9.48
C PRO A 170 -8.35 4.03 8.13
N PRO A 171 -8.36 5.32 7.76
CA PRO A 171 -7.88 5.79 6.46
C PRO A 171 -6.42 5.40 6.17
N GLU A 172 -5.59 5.24 7.20
CA GLU A 172 -4.19 4.82 7.06
C GLU A 172 -4.09 3.40 6.47
N PHE A 173 -5.13 2.57 6.63
CA PHE A 173 -5.16 1.21 6.07
C PHE A 173 -5.49 1.21 4.59
N ARG A 174 -6.06 2.32 4.10
CA ARG A 174 -6.29 2.57 2.69
C ARG A 174 -5.04 3.09 2.02
N GLU A 175 -3.93 3.41 2.68
CA GLU A 175 -2.71 3.89 2.01
C GLU A 175 -1.97 2.79 1.23
N VAL A 176 -1.03 3.21 0.36
CA VAL A 176 -0.03 2.29 -0.19
C VAL A 176 0.71 1.65 0.99
N SER A 177 0.93 0.34 0.93
CA SER A 177 1.66 -0.35 2.00
C SER A 177 2.93 -0.99 1.48
N VAL A 178 3.96 -0.94 2.30
CA VAL A 178 5.32 -1.39 1.99
C VAL A 178 5.84 -2.35 3.04
N TYR A 179 6.79 -3.19 2.64
CA TYR A 179 7.71 -3.86 3.53
C TYR A 179 9.00 -3.03 3.64
N VAL A 180 9.76 -3.25 4.71
CA VAL A 180 11.11 -2.72 4.85
C VAL A 180 12.10 -3.89 4.91
N SER A 181 12.98 -3.99 3.92
CA SER A 181 14.01 -5.04 3.82
C SER A 181 15.08 -4.90 4.91
N ARG A 182 15.99 -5.87 4.99
CA ARG A 182 17.06 -5.88 6.02
C ARG A 182 17.98 -4.66 6.02
N ASP A 183 18.11 -4.01 4.88
CA ASP A 183 18.96 -2.84 4.62
C ASP A 183 18.19 -1.50 4.66
N GLY A 184 16.89 -1.53 4.95
CA GLY A 184 16.04 -0.33 4.99
C GLY A 184 15.32 -0.01 3.68
N GLY A 185 15.58 -0.76 2.61
CA GLY A 185 14.86 -0.59 1.34
C GLY A 185 13.35 -0.78 1.47
N PHE A 186 12.58 0.06 0.78
CA PHE A 186 11.13 -0.09 0.70
C PHE A 186 10.74 -1.03 -0.44
N MET A 187 9.93 -2.04 -0.11
CA MET A 187 9.41 -3.01 -1.08
C MET A 187 7.89 -2.95 -1.10
N TRP A 188 7.27 -3.08 -2.27
CA TRP A 188 5.81 -2.98 -2.37
C TRP A 188 5.08 -4.15 -1.69
N ALA A 189 4.00 -3.84 -0.95
CA ALA A 189 3.13 -4.83 -0.31
C ALA A 189 1.67 -4.78 -0.81
N ALA A 190 1.09 -3.59 -0.97
CA ALA A 190 -0.23 -3.39 -1.58
C ALA A 190 -0.42 -1.95 -2.09
N GLY A 191 -1.43 -1.75 -2.94
CA GLY A 191 -1.74 -0.44 -3.54
C GLY A 191 -1.08 -0.19 -4.89
N MET A 192 -0.94 -1.24 -5.72
CA MET A 192 -0.14 -1.22 -6.98
C MET A 192 -0.51 -0.06 -7.90
N HIS A 193 -1.80 0.19 -8.15
CA HIS A 193 -2.21 1.24 -9.09
C HIS A 193 -1.71 2.61 -8.66
N ARG A 194 -1.90 2.97 -7.39
CA ARG A 194 -1.48 4.26 -6.84
C ARG A 194 0.03 4.42 -6.83
N LEU A 195 0.78 3.36 -6.50
CA LEU A 195 2.23 3.40 -6.60
C LEU A 195 2.68 3.65 -8.05
N CYS A 196 2.17 2.87 -9.02
CA CYS A 196 2.59 2.99 -10.42
C CYS A 196 2.22 4.37 -11.00
N ILE A 197 1.00 4.88 -10.72
CA ILE A 197 0.59 6.21 -11.16
C ILE A 197 1.48 7.30 -10.54
N ALA A 198 1.75 7.22 -9.24
CA ALA A 198 2.63 8.16 -8.56
C ALA A 198 4.05 8.17 -9.17
N GLN A 199 4.58 6.99 -9.51
CA GLN A 199 5.88 6.86 -10.18
C GLN A 199 5.88 7.49 -11.58
N LEU A 200 4.83 7.26 -12.39
CA LEU A 200 4.73 7.79 -13.75
C LEU A 200 4.52 9.29 -13.80
N VAL A 201 3.65 9.83 -12.93
CA VAL A 201 3.42 11.26 -12.81
C VAL A 201 4.65 11.98 -12.25
N GLY A 202 5.48 11.27 -11.47
CA GLY A 202 6.69 11.83 -10.88
C GLY A 202 6.43 12.67 -9.62
N VAL A 203 5.47 12.26 -8.78
CA VAL A 203 5.23 12.94 -7.49
C VAL A 203 6.40 12.71 -6.54
N ASP A 204 6.79 13.74 -5.79
CA ASP A 204 7.98 13.68 -4.93
C ASP A 204 7.83 12.76 -3.73
N ALA A 205 6.62 12.64 -3.18
CA ALA A 205 6.36 11.81 -2.02
C ALA A 205 4.91 11.29 -1.98
N ILE A 206 4.75 10.10 -1.43
CA ILE A 206 3.45 9.50 -1.12
C ILE A 206 3.40 9.01 0.33
N PRO A 207 2.24 9.07 0.99
CA PRO A 207 2.00 8.41 2.26
C PRO A 207 2.04 6.88 2.08
N VAL A 208 2.88 6.21 2.88
CA VAL A 208 2.98 4.75 2.93
C VAL A 208 2.84 4.22 4.35
N ARG A 209 2.17 3.08 4.48
CA ARG A 209 2.08 2.33 5.74
C ARG A 209 3.00 1.13 5.72
N ILE A 210 3.76 0.93 6.79
CA ILE A 210 4.63 -0.25 6.92
C ILE A 210 3.79 -1.46 7.34
N ARG A 211 3.84 -2.52 6.52
CA ARG A 211 3.21 -3.81 6.80
C ARG A 211 4.14 -4.73 7.58
N LEU A 212 5.40 -4.89 7.17
CA LEU A 212 6.38 -5.64 7.95
C LEU A 212 7.76 -4.99 7.81
N ARG A 213 8.53 -5.05 8.89
CA ARG A 213 9.97 -4.78 8.87
C ARG A 213 10.73 -6.08 8.94
N HIS A 214 11.88 -6.13 8.28
CA HIS A 214 12.84 -7.20 8.52
C HIS A 214 13.42 -7.07 9.94
N GLU A 215 13.71 -8.18 10.59
CA GLU A 215 14.25 -8.20 11.96
C GLU A 215 15.56 -7.43 12.10
N GLN A 216 16.47 -7.59 11.14
CA GLN A 216 17.73 -6.84 11.12
C GLN A 216 17.52 -5.32 10.99
N TRP A 217 16.50 -4.90 10.23
CA TRP A 217 16.17 -3.48 10.14
C TRP A 217 15.59 -2.97 11.46
N GLN A 218 14.72 -3.75 12.11
CA GLN A 218 14.20 -3.36 13.41
C GLN A 218 15.32 -3.26 14.48
N GLN A 219 16.31 -4.16 14.48
CA GLN A 219 17.48 -4.03 15.35
C GLN A 219 18.29 -2.76 15.06
N HIS A 220 18.38 -2.35 13.78
CA HIS A 220 18.97 -1.08 13.42
C HIS A 220 18.16 0.10 13.96
N ARG A 221 16.82 0.06 13.86
CA ARG A 221 15.93 1.07 14.45
C ARG A 221 16.12 1.16 15.96
N ASP A 222 16.24 0.04 16.67
CA ASP A 222 16.48 0.02 18.11
C ASP A 222 17.80 0.72 18.47
N ALA A 223 18.87 0.45 17.72
CA ALA A 223 20.15 1.12 17.92
C ALA A 223 20.06 2.65 17.70
N VAL A 224 19.33 3.10 16.67
CA VAL A 224 19.10 4.53 16.42
C VAL A 224 18.24 5.15 17.52
N TYR A 225 17.18 4.47 17.92
CA TYR A 225 16.25 4.94 18.95
C TYR A 225 16.93 5.09 20.31
N ALA A 226 17.85 4.19 20.65
CA ALA A 226 18.70 4.26 21.84
C ALA A 226 19.80 5.34 21.77
N GLY A 227 19.95 6.03 20.64
CA GLY A 227 21.00 7.04 20.43
C GLY A 227 22.38 6.45 20.09
N ASN A 228 22.45 5.15 19.79
CA ASN A 228 23.71 4.47 19.46
C ASN A 228 24.11 4.63 17.98
N ARG A 229 23.22 5.16 17.12
CA ARG A 229 23.45 5.39 15.69
C ARG A 229 22.71 6.63 15.20
N ASP A 230 23.24 7.26 14.15
CA ASP A 230 22.60 8.36 13.43
C ASP A 230 21.43 7.82 12.57
N PRO A 231 20.23 8.42 12.62
CA PRO A 231 19.08 8.06 11.77
C PRO A 231 19.30 8.23 10.26
N SER A 232 20.42 8.82 9.81
CA SER A 232 20.82 8.94 8.39
C SER A 232 19.77 9.59 7.46
N GLY A 233 18.76 10.26 8.02
CA GLY A 233 17.64 10.84 7.28
C GLY A 233 16.60 9.84 6.77
N HIS A 234 16.69 8.55 7.14
CA HIS A 234 15.71 7.56 6.70
C HIS A 234 14.33 7.80 7.35
N PRO A 235 13.21 7.81 6.59
CA PRO A 235 11.90 8.20 7.12
C PRO A 235 11.34 7.25 8.20
N ASP A 236 11.82 6.01 8.23
CA ASP A 236 11.46 5.01 9.25
C ASP A 236 12.33 5.05 10.54
N LEU A 237 13.35 5.92 10.58
CA LEU A 237 14.26 6.06 11.71
C LEU A 237 13.92 7.31 12.54
N ARG A 238 13.83 7.13 13.86
CA ARG A 238 13.58 8.20 14.84
C ARG A 238 14.43 7.96 16.07
N GLN A 239 14.98 9.02 16.64
CA GLN A 239 15.59 9.00 17.97
C GLN A 239 14.50 9.11 19.04
N ARG A 240 14.83 8.67 20.26
CA ARG A 240 13.95 8.86 21.41
C ARG A 240 13.93 10.35 21.78
N ASP A 241 12.72 10.91 21.89
CA ASP A 241 12.48 12.26 22.42
C ASP A 241 12.93 12.40 23.87
#